data_AF-A0A5H2XRF8-F1
#
_entry.id   AF-A0A5H2XRF8-F1
#
_cell.length_a   1.000
_cell.length_b   1.000
_cell.length_c   1.000
_cell.angle_alpha   90.00
_cell.angle_beta   90.00
_cell.angle_gamma   90.00
#
_symmetry.space_group_name_H-M   'P 1'
#
loop_
_entity.id
_entity.type
_entity.pdbx_description
1 polymer ?
#
loop_
_entity_poly.entity_id
_entity_poly.type
_entity_poly.pdbx_seq_one_letter_code
_entity_poly.pdbx_strand_id
1 'polypeptide(L)'
;GTRNIKGIMVKLPKPVEITLNPECFRNMYSPNLTCMDLRGCQFLEKIPDLSGIPNIEYLILSDCTSLVELDDSVGFLDKLVDLDLQECVKLMRFAQHLDCQT
;
A
#
# COMPACT_ATOMS: atom_id res chain seq x y z
N GLY A 1 -15.66 22.13 5.94
CA GLY A 1 -14.89 21.82 7.15
C GLY A 1 -14.97 20.33 7.40
N THR A 2 -13.82 19.65 7.43
CA THR A 2 -13.60 18.32 8.03
C THR A 2 -12.08 18.17 8.17
N ARG A 3 -11.51 18.54 9.34
CA ARG A 3 -10.05 18.51 9.59
C ARG A 3 -9.57 17.25 10.33
N ASN A 4 -10.41 16.21 10.43
CA ASN A 4 -10.18 15.08 11.36
C ASN A 4 -10.32 13.68 10.72
N ILE A 5 -10.22 13.54 9.39
CA ILE A 5 -10.22 12.20 8.78
C ILE A 5 -8.81 11.61 8.95
N LYS A 6 -8.66 10.71 9.92
CA LYS A 6 -7.39 10.06 10.29
C LYS A 6 -7.07 8.82 9.44
N GLY A 7 -8.06 8.28 8.73
CA GLY A 7 -7.90 7.13 7.85
C GLY A 7 -9.01 7.13 6.81
N ILE A 8 -8.64 6.96 5.55
CA ILE A 8 -9.61 6.67 4.48
C ILE A 8 -9.56 5.15 4.31
N MET A 9 -10.56 4.46 4.86
CA MET A 9 -10.76 3.05 4.57
C MET A 9 -11.40 2.95 3.19
N VAL A 10 -10.59 2.72 2.16
CA VAL A 10 -11.06 2.51 0.79
C VAL A 10 -11.59 1.08 0.69
N LYS A 11 -12.87 0.88 1.08
CA LYS A 11 -13.55 -0.39 0.79
C LYS A 11 -13.86 -0.44 -0.69
N LEU A 12 -13.01 -1.12 -1.46
CA LEU A 12 -13.28 -1.39 -2.85
C LEU A 12 -14.48 -2.35 -2.94
N PRO A 13 -15.46 -2.10 -3.83
CA PRO A 13 -16.58 -3.01 -4.03
C PRO A 13 -16.08 -4.40 -4.47
N LYS A 14 -16.84 -5.44 -4.07
CA LYS A 14 -16.73 -6.83 -4.58
C LYS A 14 -16.40 -6.86 -6.07
N PRO A 15 -15.63 -7.86 -6.56
CA PRO A 15 -14.70 -7.76 -7.68
C PRO A 15 -15.39 -7.19 -8.92
N VAL A 16 -15.39 -5.88 -9.00
CA VAL A 16 -15.58 -5.11 -10.21
C VAL A 16 -14.20 -4.51 -10.41
N GLU A 17 -13.60 -4.81 -11.56
CA GLU A 17 -12.24 -4.46 -11.94
C GLU A 17 -11.97 -2.96 -11.73
N ILE A 18 -11.46 -2.60 -10.55
CA ILE A 18 -10.84 -1.29 -10.35
C ILE A 18 -9.36 -1.54 -10.61
N THR A 19 -8.98 -1.38 -11.87
CA THR A 19 -7.56 -1.29 -12.22
C THR A 19 -7.00 -0.05 -11.55
N LEU A 20 -6.29 -0.24 -10.44
CA LEU A 20 -5.54 0.81 -9.78
C LEU A 20 -4.34 1.13 -10.68
N ASN A 21 -4.51 2.14 -11.53
CA ASN A 21 -3.42 2.64 -12.36
C ASN A 21 -2.33 3.24 -11.44
N PRO A 22 -1.05 2.88 -11.62
CA PRO A 22 0.07 3.53 -10.91
C PRO A 22 0.04 5.07 -10.99
N GLU A 23 -0.50 5.64 -12.08
CA GLU A 23 -0.72 7.08 -12.24
C GLU A 23 -1.67 7.68 -11.19
N CYS A 24 -2.62 6.90 -10.65
CA CYS A 24 -3.51 7.37 -9.58
C CYS A 24 -2.74 7.76 -8.31
N PHE A 25 -1.52 7.26 -8.15
CA PHE A 25 -0.66 7.53 -7.00
C PHE A 25 0.45 8.53 -7.28
N ARG A 26 0.67 8.89 -8.56
CA ARG A 26 1.83 9.67 -9.03
C ARG A 26 1.99 11.06 -8.39
N ASN A 27 0.98 11.56 -7.69
CA ASN A 27 1.05 12.81 -6.92
C ASN A 27 0.26 12.69 -5.60
N MET A 28 0.14 11.48 -5.05
CA MET A 28 -0.65 11.28 -3.85
C MET A 28 0.10 11.83 -2.64
N TYR A 29 -0.29 13.03 -2.21
CA TYR A 29 0.23 13.66 -1.01
C TYR A 29 -0.86 13.64 0.07
N SER A 30 -0.68 12.81 1.09
CA SER A 30 -1.63 12.67 2.18
C SER A 30 -0.92 12.50 3.52
N PRO A 31 -0.36 13.59 4.08
CA PRO A 31 0.42 13.53 5.31
C PRO A 31 -0.42 13.19 6.54
N ASN A 32 -1.75 13.11 6.46
CA ASN A 32 -2.59 12.73 7.59
C ASN A 32 -3.10 11.29 7.51
N LEU A 33 -2.82 10.57 6.42
CA LEU A 33 -3.25 9.19 6.26
C LEU A 33 -2.36 8.27 7.10
N THR A 34 -2.95 7.56 8.06
CA THR A 34 -2.22 6.60 8.91
C THR A 34 -2.51 5.14 8.57
N CYS A 35 -3.53 4.86 7.76
CA CYS A 35 -3.93 3.50 7.39
C CYS A 35 -4.31 3.44 5.92
N MET A 36 -3.75 2.48 5.20
CA MET A 36 -4.09 2.13 3.82
C MET A 36 -4.48 0.65 3.77
N ASP A 37 -5.74 0.37 3.46
CA ASP A 37 -6.26 -0.99 3.32
C ASP A 37 -6.62 -1.25 1.85
N LEU A 38 -5.86 -2.15 1.23
CA LEU A 38 -6.03 -2.62 -0.13
C LEU A 38 -6.23 -4.15 -0.15
N ARG A 39 -6.69 -4.75 0.95
CA ARG A 39 -6.93 -6.20 1.04
C ARG A 39 -7.78 -6.71 -0.13
N GLY A 40 -7.35 -7.81 -0.74
CA GLY A 40 -8.08 -8.46 -1.82
C GLY A 40 -8.01 -7.74 -3.16
N CYS A 41 -7.09 -6.79 -3.37
CA CYS A 41 -6.85 -6.17 -4.68
C CYS A 41 -6.17 -7.16 -5.63
N GLN A 42 -6.93 -8.08 -6.20
CA GLN A 42 -6.41 -9.18 -7.03
C GLN A 42 -5.72 -8.76 -8.33
N PHE A 43 -5.83 -7.50 -8.74
CA PHE A 43 -5.18 -6.93 -9.93
C PHE A 43 -4.06 -5.93 -9.59
N LEU A 44 -3.79 -5.71 -8.30
CA LEU A 44 -2.69 -4.83 -7.89
C LEU A 44 -1.38 -5.56 -8.12
N GLU A 45 -0.66 -5.21 -9.18
CA GLU A 45 0.64 -5.82 -9.50
C GLU A 45 1.80 -5.16 -8.76
N LYS A 46 1.71 -3.85 -8.51
CA LYS A 46 2.76 -3.08 -7.88
C LYS A 46 2.20 -2.04 -6.92
N ILE A 47 2.82 -1.92 -5.75
CA ILE A 47 2.65 -0.73 -4.90
C ILE A 47 3.50 0.41 -5.48
N PRO A 48 2.92 1.59 -5.72
CA PRO A 48 3.64 2.75 -6.25
C PRO A 48 4.40 3.49 -5.14
N ASP A 49 5.11 4.55 -5.52
CA ASP A 49 5.79 5.43 -4.58
C ASP A 49 4.84 5.99 -3.51
N LEU A 50 5.14 5.72 -2.23
CA LEU A 50 4.40 6.18 -1.06
C LEU A 50 5.08 7.35 -0.32
N SER A 51 6.12 7.98 -0.89
CA SER A 51 6.86 9.10 -0.30
C SER A 51 5.97 10.30 0.08
N GLY A 52 4.84 10.48 -0.60
CA GLY A 52 3.84 11.51 -0.29
C GLY A 52 2.93 11.20 0.91
N ILE A 53 3.09 10.04 1.55
CA ILE A 53 2.26 9.57 2.67
C ILE A 53 3.15 9.18 3.87
N PRO A 54 3.96 10.11 4.38
CA PRO A 54 5.02 9.80 5.34
C PRO A 54 4.54 9.32 6.72
N ASN A 55 3.23 9.35 6.98
CA ASN A 55 2.64 9.05 8.28
C ASN A 55 1.81 7.76 8.31
N ILE A 56 1.97 6.88 7.31
CA ILE A 56 1.34 5.56 7.33
C ILE A 56 1.88 4.75 8.51
N GLU A 57 0.95 4.18 9.28
CA GLU A 57 1.20 3.22 10.36
C GLU A 57 0.76 1.80 9.95
N TYR A 58 -0.28 1.66 9.13
CA TYR A 58 -0.81 0.35 8.72
C TYR A 58 -0.96 0.27 7.21
N LEU A 59 -0.27 -0.69 6.58
CA LEU A 59 -0.39 -1.01 5.16
C LEU A 59 -0.88 -2.45 5.00
N ILE A 60 -2.16 -2.61 4.66
CA ILE A 60 -2.83 -3.90 4.58
C ILE A 60 -3.00 -4.30 3.11
N LEU A 61 -2.26 -5.31 2.69
CA LEU A 61 -2.19 -5.82 1.31
C LEU A 61 -2.56 -7.30 1.23
N SER A 62 -3.03 -7.89 2.32
CA SER A 62 -3.40 -9.31 2.37
C SER A 62 -4.33 -9.70 1.21
N ASP A 63 -4.18 -10.92 0.67
CA ASP A 63 -4.97 -11.44 -0.45
C ASP A 63 -4.81 -10.63 -1.76
N CYS A 64 -3.72 -9.90 -1.95
CA CYS A 64 -3.38 -9.31 -3.26
C CYS A 64 -2.58 -10.32 -4.10
N THR A 65 -3.25 -11.33 -4.69
CA THR A 65 -2.55 -12.46 -5.32
C THR A 65 -1.80 -12.13 -6.62
N SER A 66 -2.04 -10.96 -7.22
CA SER A 66 -1.25 -10.48 -8.37
C SER A 66 -0.10 -9.55 -8.01
N LEU A 67 0.05 -9.19 -6.73
CA LEU A 67 1.11 -8.29 -6.29
C LEU A 67 2.46 -8.97 -6.48
N VAL A 68 3.32 -8.37 -7.31
CA VAL A 68 4.67 -8.87 -7.61
C VAL A 68 5.77 -8.03 -6.95
N GLU A 69 5.47 -6.77 -6.65
CA GLU A 69 6.49 -5.78 -6.28
C GLU A 69 5.96 -4.72 -5.31
N LEU A 70 6.80 -4.40 -4.32
CA LEU A 70 6.70 -3.19 -3.52
C LEU A 70 7.70 -2.15 -4.02
N ASP A 71 7.29 -0.89 -4.10
CA ASP A 71 8.23 0.21 -4.35
C ASP A 71 9.16 0.43 -3.14
N ASP A 72 10.38 0.92 -3.39
CA ASP A 72 11.39 1.09 -2.36
C ASP A 72 10.97 2.10 -1.28
N SER A 73 10.10 3.06 -1.62
CA SER A 73 9.47 4.00 -0.68
C SER A 73 8.81 3.32 0.53
N VAL A 74 8.30 2.09 0.39
CA VAL A 74 7.69 1.34 1.50
C VAL A 74 8.72 1.06 2.60
N GLY A 75 9.98 0.83 2.23
CA GLY A 75 11.07 0.60 3.17
C GLY A 75 11.55 1.85 3.91
N PHE A 76 11.06 3.04 3.52
CA PHE A 76 11.36 4.32 4.15
C PHE A 76 10.17 4.88 4.96
N LEU A 77 9.12 4.09 5.18
CA LEU A 77 7.98 4.50 6.00
C LEU A 77 8.32 4.36 7.49
N ASP A 78 8.98 5.38 8.05
CA ASP A 78 9.48 5.40 9.45
C ASP A 78 8.41 5.15 10.53
N LYS A 79 7.13 5.36 10.19
CA LYS A 79 6.00 5.18 11.12
C LYS A 79 5.24 3.87 10.93
N LEU A 80 5.65 3.04 9.98
CA LEU A 80 4.96 1.79 9.67
C LEU A 80 5.05 0.84 10.87
N VAL A 81 3.89 0.53 11.44
CA VAL A 81 3.71 -0.40 12.55
C VAL A 81 3.42 -1.81 12.03
N ASP A 82 2.61 -1.91 10.97
CA ASP A 82 2.21 -3.20 10.41
C ASP A 82 2.15 -3.17 8.87
N LEU A 83 2.69 -4.22 8.28
CA LEU A 83 2.70 -4.50 6.84
C LEU A 83 2.14 -5.91 6.63
N ASP A 84 0.87 -5.99 6.28
CA ASP A 84 0.18 -7.27 6.09
C ASP A 84 0.26 -7.69 4.61
N LEU A 85 1.11 -8.68 4.34
CA LEU A 85 1.33 -9.28 3.02
C LEU A 85 0.82 -10.73 2.94
N GLN A 86 -0.07 -11.14 3.86
CA GLN A 86 -0.60 -12.52 3.86
C GLN A 86 -1.26 -12.87 2.53
N GLU A 87 -1.07 -14.08 2.02
CA GLU A 87 -1.67 -14.53 0.75
C GLU A 87 -1.26 -13.70 -0.50
N CYS A 88 -0.22 -12.87 -0.42
CA CYS A 88 0.42 -12.24 -1.59
C CYS A 88 1.34 -13.23 -2.32
N VAL A 89 0.76 -14.27 -2.90
CA VAL A 89 1.48 -15.46 -3.40
C VAL A 89 2.44 -15.22 -4.58
N LYS A 90 2.32 -14.08 -5.29
CA LYS A 90 3.22 -13.70 -6.40
C LYS A 90 4.27 -12.67 -6.02
N LEU A 91 4.32 -12.22 -4.75
CA LEU A 91 5.24 -11.18 -4.33
C LEU A 91 6.67 -11.73 -4.37
N MET A 92 7.51 -11.11 -5.20
CA MET A 92 8.90 -11.54 -5.42
C MET A 92 9.91 -10.44 -5.12
N ARG A 93 9.51 -9.16 -5.16
CA ARG A 93 10.39 -8.01 -4.93
C ARG A 93 9.89 -7.18 -3.75
N PHE A 94 10.68 -7.18 -2.67
CA PHE A 94 10.45 -6.32 -1.53
C PHE A 94 11.17 -4.98 -1.72
N ALA A 95 10.79 -3.99 -0.91
CA ALA A 95 11.55 -2.74 -0.83
C ALA A 95 12.96 -3.04 -0.32
N GLN A 96 13.98 -2.36 -0.88
CA GLN A 96 15.39 -2.58 -0.54
C GLN A 96 15.71 -2.51 0.96
N HIS A 97 14.89 -1.82 1.76
CA HIS A 97 15.07 -1.67 3.21
C HIS A 97 14.18 -2.60 4.06
N LEU A 98 13.33 -3.41 3.45
CA LEU A 98 12.53 -4.46 4.11
C LEU A 98 13.13 -5.85 3.94
N ASP A 99 13.99 -6.05 2.93
CA ASP A 99 14.79 -7.25 2.83
C ASP A 99 15.73 -7.31 4.05
N CYS A 100 15.59 -8.37 4.85
CA CYS A 100 16.61 -8.69 5.85
C CYS A 100 17.96 -8.68 5.14
N GLN A 101 18.83 -7.75 5.53
CA GLN A 101 20.24 -7.82 5.17
C GLN A 101 20.74 -9.20 5.60
N THR A 102 20.97 -10.08 4.63
CA THR A 102 21.83 -11.26 4.82
C THR A 102 23.24 -10.82 5.12
#